data_AF-A0A1C3NZ18-F1
#
_entry.id   AF-A0A1C3NZ18-F1
#
_cell.length_a   1.000
_cell.length_b   1.000
_cell.length_c   1.000
_cell.angle_alpha   90.00
_cell.angle_beta   90.00
_cell.angle_gamma   90.00
#
_symmetry.space_group_name_H-M   'P 1'
#
loop_
_entity.id
_entity.type
_entity.pdbx_description
1 polymer ?
#
loop_
_entity_poly.entity_id
_entity_poly.type
_entity_poly.pdbx_seq_one_letter_code
_entity_poly.pdbx_strand_id
1 'polypeptide(L)'
;MERLNSRRAHREYPHSRTNHQFSNVVVGVREGDELPVVASFTVWRFRNGKASYYVGRYHYRFVAIDGQLRIRSKRVVLDMTTLRPVGDLAIIL
;
A
#
# COMPACT_ATOMS: atom_id res chain seq x y z
N MET A 1 -7.10 -17.69 -7.93
CA MET A 1 -6.80 -17.48 -6.50
C MET A 1 -5.77 -18.47 -5.92
N GLU A 2 -5.21 -19.40 -6.70
CA GLU A 2 -4.39 -20.49 -6.14
C GLU A 2 -2.86 -20.24 -6.19
N ARG A 3 -2.40 -19.21 -6.92
CA ARG A 3 -0.96 -18.94 -7.08
C ARG A 3 -0.34 -18.12 -5.94
N LEU A 4 -1.12 -17.28 -5.25
CA LEU A 4 -0.59 -16.41 -4.19
C LEU A 4 -0.21 -17.19 -2.92
N ASN A 5 -0.95 -18.26 -2.62
CA ASN A 5 -0.75 -19.12 -1.43
C ASN A 5 0.01 -20.42 -1.75
N SER A 6 0.54 -20.55 -2.96
CA SER A 6 1.29 -21.74 -3.36
C SER A 6 2.59 -21.84 -2.56
N ARG A 7 2.88 -23.04 -2.04
CA ARG A 7 4.14 -23.40 -1.36
C ARG A 7 5.40 -23.19 -2.24
N ARG A 8 5.22 -22.95 -3.55
CA ARG A 8 6.26 -22.62 -4.53
C ARG A 8 6.38 -21.10 -4.81
N ALA A 9 5.66 -20.24 -4.08
CA ALA A 9 5.88 -18.80 -4.08
C ALA A 9 7.17 -18.45 -3.29
N HIS A 10 8.31 -18.98 -3.75
CA HIS A 10 9.62 -18.88 -3.08
C HIS A 10 10.13 -17.45 -2.89
N ARG A 11 9.51 -16.45 -3.54
CA ARG A 11 9.97 -15.06 -3.47
C ARG A 11 9.66 -14.41 -2.13
N GLU A 12 8.59 -14.83 -1.46
CA GLU A 12 8.15 -14.25 -0.20
C GLU A 12 8.26 -15.19 1.00
N TYR A 13 8.96 -16.33 0.92
CA TYR A 13 9.20 -17.18 2.09
C TYR A 13 10.59 -16.89 2.71
N PRO A 14 10.71 -16.60 4.01
CA PRO A 14 9.64 -16.24 4.95
C PRO A 14 9.02 -14.87 4.62
N HIS A 15 7.74 -14.71 4.97
CA HIS A 15 6.95 -13.52 4.66
C HIS A 15 7.54 -12.29 5.34
N SER A 16 7.56 -11.19 4.61
CA SER A 16 7.95 -9.91 5.19
C SER A 16 6.92 -9.52 6.24
N ARG A 17 7.35 -9.10 7.43
CA ARG A 17 6.45 -8.43 8.38
C ARG A 17 6.35 -6.97 7.96
N THR A 18 5.14 -6.47 7.71
CA THR A 18 4.91 -5.07 7.36
C THR A 18 4.18 -4.31 8.46
N ASN A 19 4.42 -3.01 8.56
CA ASN A 19 3.66 -2.09 9.41
C ASN A 19 3.26 -0.88 8.55
N HIS A 20 1.96 -0.71 8.31
CA HIS A 20 1.42 0.36 7.48
C HIS A 20 0.92 1.49 8.35
N GLN A 21 1.58 2.63 8.28
CA GLN A 21 1.24 3.84 9.00
C GLN A 21 0.68 4.84 8.02
N PHE A 22 -0.51 5.35 8.32
CA PHE A 22 -1.21 6.34 7.51
C PHE A 22 -1.40 7.58 8.36
N SER A 23 -1.13 8.75 7.80
CA SER A 23 -1.28 10.03 8.48
C SER A 23 -1.79 11.09 7.51
N ASN A 24 -2.16 12.26 8.05
CA ASN A 24 -2.55 13.42 7.24
C ASN A 24 -3.64 13.07 6.21
N VAL A 25 -4.66 12.33 6.67
CA VAL A 25 -5.76 11.89 5.81
C VAL A 25 -6.65 13.09 5.48
N VAL A 26 -6.80 13.36 4.19
CA VAL A 26 -7.66 14.43 3.66
C VAL A 26 -8.73 13.79 2.80
N VAL A 27 -9.98 13.98 3.21
CA VAL A 27 -11.16 13.54 2.46
C VAL A 27 -11.60 14.70 1.56
N GLY A 28 -11.62 14.45 0.26
CA GLY A 28 -12.05 15.44 -0.73
C GLY A 28 -13.57 15.49 -0.87
N VAL A 29 -14.03 16.41 -1.72
CA VAL A 29 -15.45 16.49 -2.10
C VAL A 29 -15.79 15.30 -2.98
N ARG A 30 -16.98 14.72 -2.76
CA ARG A 30 -17.47 13.59 -3.56
C ARG A 30 -17.65 14.01 -5.03
N GLU A 31 -17.16 13.18 -5.94
CA GLU A 31 -17.23 13.36 -7.39
C GLU A 31 -18.10 12.23 -7.96
N GLY A 32 -19.40 12.49 -8.14
CA GLY A 32 -20.36 11.45 -8.53
C GLY A 32 -20.46 10.34 -7.48
N ASP A 33 -20.16 9.10 -7.85
CA ASP A 33 -20.13 7.97 -6.92
C ASP A 33 -18.81 7.82 -6.17
N GLU A 34 -17.75 8.54 -6.58
CA GLU A 34 -16.40 8.43 -6.02
C GLU A 34 -16.13 9.43 -4.90
N LEU A 35 -15.41 8.98 -3.87
CA LEU A 35 -14.86 9.79 -2.79
C LEU A 35 -13.32 9.83 -2.91
N PRO A 36 -12.73 10.95 -3.38
CA PRO A 36 -11.29 11.12 -3.34
C PRO A 36 -10.77 11.21 -1.92
N VAL A 37 -9.71 10.46 -1.62
CA VAL A 37 -8.99 10.57 -0.35
C VAL A 37 -7.49 10.56 -0.61
N VAL A 38 -6.78 11.50 0.00
CA VAL A 38 -5.32 11.55 -0.01
C VAL A 38 -4.81 11.28 1.41
N ALA A 39 -3.76 10.49 1.54
CA ALA A 39 -3.12 10.24 2.83
C ALA A 39 -1.60 10.15 2.65
N SER A 40 -0.85 10.66 3.62
CA SER A 40 0.58 10.38 3.73
C SER A 40 0.78 8.99 4.33
N PHE A 41 1.89 8.33 3.99
CA PHE A 41 2.18 7.02 4.55
C PHE A 41 3.64 6.80 4.85
N THR A 42 3.87 5.91 5.83
CA THR A 42 5.12 5.17 6.00
C THR A 42 4.79 3.68 6.10
N VAL A 43 5.38 2.86 5.25
CA VAL A 43 5.28 1.40 5.35
C VAL A 43 6.64 0.84 5.71
N TRP A 44 6.76 0.24 6.90
CA TRP A 44 7.94 -0.51 7.29
C TRP A 44 7.85 -1.96 6.79
N ARG A 45 8.97 -2.50 6.32
CA ARG A 45 9.15 -3.89 5.93
C ARG A 45 10.32 -4.48 6.70
N PHE A 46 10.08 -5.57 7.42
CA PHE A 46 11.07 -6.32 8.17
C PHE A 46 11.27 -7.70 7.54
N ARG A 47 12.48 -8.00 7.07
CA ARG A 47 12.83 -9.30 6.49
C ARG A 47 14.32 -9.60 6.63
N ASN A 48 14.66 -10.84 7.00
CA ASN A 48 16.05 -11.32 7.12
C ASN A 48 16.94 -10.39 7.97
N GLY A 49 16.42 -9.92 9.11
CA GLY A 49 17.14 -9.01 10.00
C GLY A 49 17.29 -7.56 9.48
N LYS A 50 16.72 -7.23 8.31
CA LYS A 50 16.75 -5.88 7.73
C LYS A 50 15.41 -5.17 7.93
N ALA A 51 15.49 -3.88 8.24
CA ALA A 51 14.35 -2.97 8.24
C ALA A 51 14.50 -2.01 7.05
N SER A 52 13.48 -1.96 6.21
CA SER A 52 13.37 -1.00 5.11
C SER A 52 12.03 -0.28 5.22
N TYR A 53 11.93 0.90 4.60
CA TYR A 53 10.69 1.68 4.65
C TYR A 53 10.35 2.26 3.28
N TYR A 54 9.07 2.55 3.09
CA TYR A 54 8.51 3.27 1.95
C TYR A 54 7.76 4.47 2.48
N VAL A 55 8.03 5.65 1.92
CA VAL A 55 7.35 6.89 2.28
C VAL A 55 6.73 7.49 1.02
N GLY A 56 5.54 8.04 1.15
CA GLY A 56 4.85 8.65 0.03
C GLY A 56 3.42 9.05 0.37
N ARG A 57 2.62 9.16 -0.69
CA ARG A 57 1.19 9.48 -0.61
C ARG A 57 0.35 8.42 -1.29
N TYR A 58 -0.77 8.08 -0.66
CA TYR A 58 -1.87 7.39 -1.30
C TYR A 58 -2.84 8.39 -1.89
N HIS A 59 -3.25 8.13 -3.12
CA HIS A 59 -4.39 8.76 -3.76
C HIS A 59 -5.44 7.67 -4.00
N TYR A 60 -6.46 7.64 -3.14
CA TYR A 60 -7.57 6.71 -3.24
C TYR A 60 -8.74 7.35 -3.98
N ARG A 61 -9.46 6.52 -4.73
CA ARG A 61 -10.85 6.73 -5.08
C ARG A 61 -11.66 5.63 -4.42
N PHE A 62 -12.51 6.00 -3.48
CA PHE A 62 -13.43 5.07 -2.82
C PHE A 62 -14.82 5.15 -3.43
N VAL A 63 -15.56 4.05 -3.39
CA VAL A 63 -17.00 4.00 -3.70
C VAL A 63 -17.74 3.30 -2.58
N ALA A 64 -19.01 3.65 -2.37
CA ALA A 64 -19.88 2.94 -1.46
C ALA A 64 -20.66 1.87 -2.24
N ILE A 65 -20.47 0.60 -1.86
CA ILE A 65 -21.19 -0.55 -2.43
C ILE A 65 -21.78 -1.30 -1.25
N ASP A 66 -23.10 -1.52 -1.27
CA ASP A 66 -23.83 -2.22 -0.20
C ASP A 66 -23.57 -1.65 1.21
N GLY A 67 -23.48 -0.32 1.32
CA GLY A 67 -23.18 0.39 2.57
C GLY A 67 -21.73 0.28 3.04
N GLN A 68 -20.84 -0.36 2.28
CA GLN A 68 -19.42 -0.51 2.60
C GLN A 68 -18.53 0.33 1.70
N LEU A 69 -17.48 0.91 2.27
CA LEU A 69 -16.45 1.60 1.51
C LEU A 69 -15.55 0.58 0.80
N ARG A 70 -15.42 0.69 -0.52
CA ARG A 70 -14.54 -0.14 -1.35
C ARG A 70 -13.54 0.73 -2.09
N ILE A 71 -12.31 0.24 -2.24
CA ILE A 71 -11.27 0.92 -3.04
C ILE A 71 -11.60 0.67 -4.51
N ARG A 72 -12.02 1.71 -5.24
CA ARG A 72 -12.18 1.66 -6.69
C ARG A 72 -10.85 1.81 -7.40
N SER A 73 -10.00 2.72 -6.93
CA SER A 73 -8.61 2.81 -7.35
C SER A 73 -7.71 3.29 -6.23
N LYS A 74 -6.44 2.87 -6.31
CA LYS A 74 -5.37 3.31 -5.43
C LYS A 74 -4.15 3.61 -6.29
N ARG A 75 -3.69 4.87 -6.24
CA ARG A 75 -2.40 5.27 -6.78
C ARG A 75 -1.45 5.57 -5.63
N VAL A 76 -0.27 4.96 -5.68
CA VAL A 76 0.81 5.19 -4.71
C VAL A 76 1.85 6.08 -5.38
N VAL A 77 2.17 7.21 -4.75
CA VAL A 77 3.24 8.11 -5.19
C VAL A 77 4.32 8.07 -4.14
N LEU A 78 5.50 7.53 -4.49
CA LEU A 78 6.63 7.44 -3.58
C LEU A 78 7.38 8.77 -3.53
N ASP A 79 7.68 9.24 -2.32
CA ASP A 79 8.53 10.44 -2.12
C ASP A 79 10.03 10.08 -2.21
N MET A 80 10.37 8.79 -2.14
CA MET A 80 11.74 8.30 -2.29
C MET A 80 12.24 8.49 -3.72
N THR A 81 13.38 9.16 -3.89
CA THR A 81 14.00 9.40 -5.21
C THR A 81 14.77 8.18 -5.75
N THR A 82 14.97 7.15 -4.92
CA THR A 82 15.63 5.90 -5.30
C THR A 82 15.07 4.72 -4.51
N LEU A 83 14.88 3.60 -5.21
CA LEU A 83 14.43 2.32 -4.62
C LEU A 83 15.61 1.38 -4.29
N ARG A 84 16.86 1.81 -4.53
CA ARG A 84 18.04 0.97 -4.23
C ARG A 84 18.13 0.54 -2.75
N PRO A 85 17.75 1.36 -1.75
CA PRO A 85 17.83 0.94 -0.34
C PRO A 85 16.85 -0.18 0.04
N VAL A 86 15.73 -0.32 -0.68
CA VAL A 86 14.67 -1.31 -0.38
C VAL A 86 14.84 -2.62 -1.16
N GLY A 87 15.66 -2.63 -2.22
CA GLY A 87 16.04 -3.80 -3.02
C GLY A 87 14.94 -4.29 -3.98
N ASP A 88 13.72 -4.46 -3.50
CA ASP A 88 12.54 -4.78 -4.31
C ASP A 88 11.23 -4.30 -3.69
N LEU A 89 10.23 -4.04 -4.53
CA LEU A 89 8.85 -3.80 -4.10
C LEU A 89 8.04 -5.10 -4.20
N ALA A 90 8.17 -5.95 -3.18
CA ALA A 90 7.44 -7.22 -3.05
C ALA A 90 6.41 -7.16 -1.90
N ILE A 91 5.74 -6.01 -1.75
CA ILE A 91 4.63 -5.81 -0.83
C ILE A 91 3.59 -4.94 -1.53
N ILE A 92 2.34 -5.03 -1.08
CA ILE A 92 1.33 -4.05 -1.44
C ILE A 92 1.64 -2.79 -0.64
N LEU A 93 1.75 -1.65 -1.32
CA LEU A 93 1.73 -0.34 -0.66
C LEU A 93 0.32 0.17 -0.66
#